data_AF-A0A2M9C2J5-F1
#
_entry.id   AF-A0A2M9C2J5-F1
#
_cell.length_a   1.000
_cell.length_b   1.000
_cell.length_c   1.000
_cell.angle_alpha   90.00
_cell.angle_beta   90.00
_cell.angle_gamma   90.00
#
_symmetry.space_group_name_H-M   'P 1'
#
loop_
_entity.id
_entity.type
_entity.pdbx_description
1 polymer ?
#
loop_
_entity_poly.entity_id
_entity_poly.type
_entity_poly.pdbx_seq_one_letter_code
_entity_poly.pdbx_strand_id
1 'polypeptide(L)'
;MKLLDKLIFQLSEYKWIFFSLLFYFSFQDFILDYYKKYLVGKFLMFFSVSWITECAFYFIIILFIVWAINKYQKGFYFKPNTIVYSVIILFFYTYIRWSFGKDMKSLETISFIKYFDLVYFIIGTVVLLQFFFKLKRKEKDISEIIPFYPDSPIHTSSEDILNRKEKALQVARFVKSNQSESSIAIGIVGKWGDGKTSFMSLIEESFTGNGDYIIIKFRSWLNISVKSIFNDFFNTVEKEIKPYSIDIAKEIKKYGKSVLPIYKSSTTEILLNSLDLISDKSVSEDFENLDNLLGKLGKKVVIF
;
A
#
# COMPACT_ATOMS: atom_id res chain seq x y z
N MET A 1 -5.84 3.72 20.30
CA MET A 1 -5.13 4.10 19.05
C MET A 1 -5.18 2.98 18.00
N LYS A 2 -4.50 1.84 18.19
CA LYS A 2 -4.41 0.75 17.18
C LYS A 2 -5.73 0.25 16.58
N LEU A 3 -6.83 0.23 17.34
CA LEU A 3 -8.13 -0.25 16.88
C LEU A 3 -8.86 0.77 16.01
N LEU A 4 -8.75 2.06 16.35
CA LEU A 4 -9.33 3.17 15.58
C LEU A 4 -8.57 3.35 14.26
N ASP A 5 -7.24 3.27 14.30
CA ASP A 5 -6.40 3.36 13.09
C ASP A 5 -6.66 2.20 12.12
N LYS A 6 -6.88 0.99 12.65
CA LYS A 6 -7.27 -0.18 11.87
C LYS A 6 -8.68 -0.02 11.25
N LEU A 7 -9.62 0.56 11.99
CA LEU A 7 -10.98 0.85 11.52
C LEU A 7 -10.96 1.92 10.42
N ILE A 8 -10.20 3.00 10.60
CA ILE A 8 -10.03 4.07 9.61
C ILE A 8 -9.37 3.52 8.33
N PHE A 9 -8.35 2.67 8.47
CA PHE A 9 -7.72 2.00 7.33
C PHE A 9 -8.72 1.13 6.55
N GLN A 10 -9.50 0.30 7.25
CA GLN A 10 -10.53 -0.53 6.62
C GLN A 10 -11.63 0.31 5.96
N LEU A 11 -12.13 1.36 6.62
CA LEU A 11 -13.10 2.28 6.05
C LEU A 11 -12.55 2.98 4.80
N SER A 12 -11.27 3.34 4.79
CA SER A 12 -10.63 3.95 3.63
C SER A 12 -10.52 3.01 2.42
N GLU A 13 -10.36 1.71 2.68
CA GLU A 13 -10.24 0.66 1.66
C GLU A 13 -11.60 0.37 0.99
N TYR A 14 -12.69 0.38 1.78
CA TYR A 14 -14.03 0.06 1.31
C TYR A 14 -14.96 1.27 1.07
N LYS A 15 -14.47 2.51 1.23
CA LYS A 15 -15.28 3.73 1.07
C LYS A 15 -16.07 3.78 -0.24
N TRP A 16 -15.45 3.38 -1.34
CA TRP A 16 -16.11 3.39 -2.66
C TRP A 16 -17.23 2.36 -2.76
N ILE A 17 -17.09 1.22 -2.09
CA ILE A 17 -18.15 0.22 -1.99
C ILE A 17 -19.33 0.81 -1.23
N PHE A 18 -19.07 1.44 -0.08
CA PHE A 18 -20.11 2.08 0.72
C PHE A 18 -20.84 3.17 -0.07
N PHE A 19 -20.11 4.07 -0.74
CA PHE A 19 -20.72 5.09 -1.61
C PHE A 19 -21.53 4.48 -2.75
N SER A 20 -21.05 3.38 -3.37
CA SER A 20 -21.78 2.70 -4.45
C SER A 20 -23.08 2.05 -3.97
N LEU A 21 -23.07 1.45 -2.77
CA LEU A 21 -24.27 0.87 -2.15
C LEU A 21 -25.27 1.96 -1.78
N LEU A 22 -24.80 3.05 -1.17
CA LEU A 22 -25.64 4.18 -0.81
C LEU A 22 -26.30 4.80 -2.04
N PHE A 23 -25.52 5.05 -3.09
CA PHE A 23 -26.04 5.55 -4.37
C PHE A 23 -27.09 4.60 -4.95
N TYR A 24 -26.82 3.30 -4.97
CA TYR A 24 -27.78 2.33 -5.46
C TYR A 24 -29.11 2.38 -4.72
N PHE A 25 -29.08 2.36 -3.38
CA PHE A 25 -30.31 2.41 -2.58
C PHE A 25 -31.06 3.74 -2.73
N SER A 26 -30.35 4.87 -2.86
CA SER A 26 -30.97 6.17 -3.07
C SER A 26 -31.62 6.34 -4.44
N PHE A 27 -31.13 5.62 -5.47
CA PHE A 27 -31.59 5.76 -6.86
C PHE A 27 -32.16 4.46 -7.44
N GLN A 28 -32.62 3.55 -6.59
CA GLN A 28 -33.03 2.21 -6.99
C GLN A 28 -34.12 2.24 -8.09
N ASP A 29 -35.21 2.98 -7.87
CA ASP A 29 -36.33 3.04 -8.82
C ASP A 29 -35.90 3.64 -10.17
N PHE A 30 -35.05 4.67 -10.15
CA PHE A 30 -34.46 5.26 -11.35
C PHE A 30 -33.60 4.26 -12.13
N ILE A 31 -32.75 3.49 -11.43
CA ILE A 31 -31.89 2.47 -12.05
C ILE A 31 -32.76 1.37 -12.69
N LEU A 32 -33.82 0.95 -12.01
CA LEU A 32 -34.73 -0.08 -12.51
C LEU A 32 -35.51 0.37 -13.74
N ASP A 33 -35.99 1.62 -13.76
CA ASP A 33 -36.68 2.19 -14.92
C ASP A 33 -35.76 2.27 -16.15
N TYR A 34 -34.50 2.65 -15.95
CA TYR A 34 -33.51 2.68 -17.03
C TYR A 34 -33.15 1.27 -17.51
N TYR A 35 -32.98 0.31 -16.59
CA TYR A 35 -32.77 -1.09 -16.93
C TYR A 35 -33.91 -1.62 -17.81
N LYS A 36 -35.16 -1.37 -17.42
CA LYS A 36 -36.34 -1.78 -18.21
C LYS A 36 -36.39 -1.07 -19.56
N LYS A 37 -36.18 0.25 -19.59
CA LYS A 37 -36.29 1.06 -20.81
C LYS A 37 -35.23 0.71 -21.87
N TYR A 38 -33.99 0.53 -21.45
CA TYR A 38 -32.86 0.37 -22.39
C TYR A 38 -32.43 -1.09 -22.52
N LEU A 39 -32.21 -1.79 -21.41
CA LEU A 39 -31.69 -3.15 -21.45
C LEU A 39 -32.78 -4.14 -21.87
N VAL A 40 -33.96 -4.08 -21.25
CA VAL A 40 -35.08 -4.96 -21.63
C VAL A 40 -35.75 -4.47 -22.92
N GLY A 41 -36.18 -3.21 -22.95
CA GLY A 41 -37.02 -2.66 -24.01
C GLY A 41 -36.32 -2.38 -25.34
N LYS A 42 -34.98 -2.28 -25.36
CA LYS A 42 -34.23 -2.10 -26.61
C LYS A 42 -33.28 -3.25 -26.87
N PHE A 43 -32.40 -3.58 -25.93
CA PHE A 43 -31.35 -4.57 -26.20
C PHE A 43 -31.89 -6.00 -26.26
N LEU A 44 -32.61 -6.45 -25.24
CA LEU A 44 -33.14 -7.83 -25.19
C LEU A 44 -34.28 -8.09 -26.18
N MET A 45 -34.92 -7.05 -26.73
CA MET A 45 -35.96 -7.20 -27.76
C MET A 45 -35.38 -7.72 -29.08
N PHE A 46 -34.14 -7.38 -29.42
CA PHE A 46 -33.45 -7.89 -30.62
C PHE A 46 -32.85 -9.29 -30.44
N PHE A 47 -32.82 -9.80 -29.21
CA PHE A 47 -32.30 -11.13 -28.92
C PHE A 47 -33.36 -12.19 -29.24
N SER A 48 -33.20 -12.86 -30.38
CA SER A 48 -34.02 -14.01 -30.75
C SER A 48 -33.57 -15.24 -29.98
N VAL A 49 -34.50 -15.86 -29.26
CA VAL A 49 -34.25 -17.18 -28.66
C VAL A 49 -34.30 -18.21 -29.79
N SER A 50 -33.20 -18.95 -29.93
CA SER A 50 -33.04 -20.00 -30.93
C SER A 50 -32.07 -21.07 -30.45
N TRP A 51 -32.10 -22.24 -31.09
CA TRP A 51 -31.10 -23.29 -30.86
C TRP A 51 -29.65 -22.80 -31.07
N ILE A 52 -29.42 -21.85 -31.99
CA ILE A 52 -28.09 -21.28 -32.27
C ILE A 52 -27.60 -20.45 -31.07
N THR A 53 -28.46 -19.58 -30.53
CA THR A 53 -28.11 -18.76 -29.35
C THR A 53 -27.86 -19.60 -28.11
N GLU A 54 -28.57 -20.72 -27.99
CA GLU A 54 -28.39 -21.67 -26.90
C GLU A 54 -27.07 -22.45 -27.04
N CYS A 55 -26.72 -22.91 -28.25
CA CYS A 55 -25.40 -23.48 -28.53
C CYS A 55 -24.27 -22.50 -28.21
N ALA A 56 -24.42 -21.22 -28.58
CA ALA A 56 -23.45 -20.18 -28.27
C ALA A 56 -23.30 -19.96 -26.75
N PHE A 57 -24.40 -20.00 -25.99
CA PHE A 57 -24.38 -19.90 -24.54
C PHE A 57 -23.58 -21.05 -23.90
N TYR A 58 -23.81 -22.30 -24.30
CA TYR A 58 -23.04 -23.43 -23.79
C TYR A 58 -21.57 -23.37 -24.20
N PHE A 59 -21.28 -22.91 -25.42
CA PHE A 59 -19.90 -22.72 -25.87
C PHE A 59 -19.14 -21.70 -25.00
N ILE A 60 -19.75 -20.58 -24.63
CA ILE A 60 -19.16 -19.59 -23.71
C ILE A 60 -18.88 -20.22 -22.34
N ILE A 61 -19.81 -21.02 -21.81
CA ILE A 61 -19.62 -21.75 -20.55
C ILE A 61 -18.40 -22.67 -20.63
N ILE A 62 -18.27 -23.45 -21.71
CA ILE A 62 -17.14 -24.37 -21.92
C ILE A 62 -15.82 -23.61 -21.96
N LEU A 63 -15.73 -22.52 -22.74
CA LEU A 63 -14.53 -21.68 -22.80
C LEU A 63 -14.14 -21.15 -21.42
N PHE A 64 -15.14 -20.75 -20.62
CA PHE A 64 -14.90 -20.23 -19.29
C PHE A 64 -14.45 -21.32 -18.29
N ILE A 65 -14.96 -22.54 -18.42
CA ILE A 65 -14.49 -23.70 -17.64
C ILE A 65 -13.03 -24.02 -17.98
N VAL A 66 -12.68 -24.08 -19.27
CA VAL A 66 -11.29 -24.30 -19.72
C VAL A 66 -10.36 -23.22 -19.16
N TRP A 67 -10.79 -21.96 -19.20
CA TRP A 67 -10.08 -20.85 -18.57
C TRP A 67 -9.90 -21.07 -17.06
N ALA A 68 -10.96 -21.45 -16.34
CA ALA A 68 -10.92 -21.68 -14.90
C ALA A 68 -9.96 -22.81 -14.51
N ILE A 69 -9.98 -23.93 -15.25
CA ILE A 69 -9.06 -25.06 -15.06
C ILE A 69 -7.61 -24.63 -15.27
N ASN A 70 -7.32 -23.91 -16.35
CA ASN A 70 -5.97 -23.39 -16.63
C ASN A 70 -5.47 -22.47 -15.50
N LYS A 71 -6.36 -21.61 -14.94
CA LYS A 71 -6.02 -20.76 -13.80
C LYS A 71 -5.74 -21.57 -12.53
N TYR A 72 -6.56 -22.58 -12.25
CA TYR A 72 -6.38 -23.49 -11.12
C TYR A 72 -5.02 -24.19 -11.17
N GLN A 73 -4.68 -24.78 -12.33
CA GLN A 73 -3.42 -25.48 -12.54
C GLN A 73 -2.20 -24.57 -12.35
N LYS A 74 -2.28 -23.32 -12.84
CA LYS A 74 -1.19 -22.33 -12.73
C LYS A 74 -1.01 -21.73 -11.33
N GLY A 75 -1.84 -22.07 -10.35
CA GLY A 75 -1.74 -21.47 -9.02
C GLY A 75 -2.04 -19.97 -9.03
N PHE A 76 -2.97 -19.54 -9.88
CA PHE A 76 -3.26 -18.12 -10.05
C PHE A 76 -3.67 -17.43 -8.74
N TYR A 77 -3.04 -16.29 -8.43
CA TYR A 77 -3.34 -15.53 -7.22
C TYR A 77 -4.50 -14.55 -7.44
N PHE A 78 -5.56 -14.73 -6.66
CA PHE A 78 -6.63 -13.75 -6.54
C PHE A 78 -6.38 -12.84 -5.34
N LYS A 79 -6.59 -11.53 -5.53
CA LYS A 79 -6.52 -10.57 -4.42
C LYS A 79 -7.66 -10.86 -3.43
N PRO A 80 -7.45 -10.75 -2.10
CA PRO A 80 -8.49 -11.00 -1.10
C PRO A 80 -9.78 -10.21 -1.35
N ASN A 81 -9.66 -8.95 -1.77
CA ASN A 81 -10.80 -8.07 -1.99
C ASN A 81 -11.68 -8.53 -3.18
N THR A 82 -11.17 -9.39 -4.06
CA THR A 82 -11.96 -9.96 -5.17
C THR A 82 -13.20 -10.69 -4.65
N ILE A 83 -13.14 -11.36 -3.50
CA ILE A 83 -14.31 -12.06 -2.93
C ILE A 83 -15.43 -11.08 -2.55
N VAL A 84 -15.07 -9.90 -2.03
CA VAL A 84 -16.03 -8.87 -1.62
C VAL A 84 -16.77 -8.34 -2.86
N TYR A 85 -16.05 -8.03 -3.94
CA TYR A 85 -16.67 -7.61 -5.20
C TYR A 85 -17.55 -8.71 -5.80
N SER A 86 -17.12 -9.97 -5.76
CA SER A 86 -17.93 -11.10 -6.23
C SER A 86 -19.25 -11.21 -5.48
N VAL A 87 -19.24 -11.07 -4.15
CA VAL A 87 -20.45 -11.11 -3.32
C VAL A 87 -21.39 -9.95 -3.65
N ILE A 88 -20.86 -8.73 -3.83
CA ILE A 88 -21.66 -7.55 -4.18
C ILE A 88 -22.31 -7.71 -5.55
N ILE A 89 -21.57 -8.18 -6.56
CA ILE A 89 -22.11 -8.43 -7.91
C ILE A 89 -23.22 -9.48 -7.85
N LEU A 90 -23.01 -10.57 -7.11
CA LEU A 90 -24.02 -11.61 -6.91
C LEU A 90 -25.28 -11.06 -6.21
N PHE A 91 -25.11 -10.23 -5.18
CA PHE A 91 -26.22 -9.60 -4.47
C PHE A 91 -27.07 -8.74 -5.41
N PHE A 92 -26.44 -7.82 -6.15
CA PHE A 92 -27.15 -6.95 -7.09
C PHE A 92 -27.81 -7.73 -8.22
N TYR A 93 -27.10 -8.72 -8.78
CA TYR A 93 -27.68 -9.53 -9.85
C TYR A 93 -28.87 -10.35 -9.33
N THR A 94 -28.79 -10.89 -8.11
CA THR A 94 -29.92 -11.58 -7.46
C THR A 94 -31.13 -10.68 -7.30
N TYR A 95 -30.91 -9.43 -6.87
CA TYR A 95 -31.97 -8.45 -6.76
C TYR A 95 -32.63 -8.15 -8.12
N ILE A 96 -31.83 -7.93 -9.17
CA ILE A 96 -32.35 -7.72 -10.54
C ILE A 96 -33.11 -8.96 -11.02
N ARG A 97 -32.57 -10.15 -10.78
CA ARG A 97 -33.17 -11.43 -11.17
C ARG A 97 -34.51 -11.67 -10.47
N TRP A 98 -34.63 -11.27 -9.20
CA TRP A 98 -35.87 -11.31 -8.44
C TRP A 98 -36.91 -10.32 -9.00
N SER A 99 -36.50 -9.09 -9.29
CA SER A 99 -37.38 -8.03 -9.74
C SER A 99 -37.88 -8.21 -11.19
N PHE A 100 -37.01 -8.65 -12.11
CA PHE A 100 -37.30 -8.73 -13.56
C PHE A 100 -37.24 -10.14 -14.14
N GLY A 101 -37.18 -11.18 -13.30
CA GLY A 101 -36.97 -12.56 -13.77
C GLY A 101 -38.01 -13.06 -14.77
N LYS A 102 -39.23 -12.50 -14.75
CA LYS A 102 -40.30 -12.81 -15.70
C LYS A 102 -40.07 -12.22 -17.10
N ASP A 103 -39.49 -11.02 -17.17
CA ASP A 103 -39.23 -10.31 -18.43
C ASP A 103 -37.96 -10.82 -19.13
N MET A 104 -37.11 -11.56 -18.40
CA MET A 104 -35.89 -12.15 -18.95
C MET A 104 -36.16 -13.39 -19.82
N LYS A 105 -35.41 -13.49 -20.92
CA LYS A 105 -35.47 -14.64 -21.85
C LYS A 105 -34.86 -15.89 -21.23
N SER A 106 -35.62 -16.98 -21.19
CA SER A 106 -35.16 -18.30 -20.76
C SER A 106 -34.48 -19.08 -21.88
N LEU A 107 -33.68 -20.06 -21.49
CA LEU A 107 -33.23 -21.13 -22.38
C LEU A 107 -34.43 -21.94 -22.87
N GLU A 108 -34.31 -22.55 -24.07
CA GLU A 108 -35.36 -23.43 -24.61
C GLU A 108 -35.38 -24.76 -23.84
N THR A 109 -34.20 -25.29 -23.48
CA THR A 109 -34.08 -26.56 -22.77
C THR A 109 -34.49 -26.48 -21.30
N ILE A 110 -34.15 -25.38 -20.60
CA ILE A 110 -34.36 -25.21 -19.16
C ILE A 110 -35.01 -23.86 -18.89
N SER A 111 -36.34 -23.84 -18.75
CA SER A 111 -37.14 -22.62 -18.59
C SER A 111 -36.82 -21.81 -17.32
N PHE A 112 -36.27 -22.46 -16.29
CA PHE A 112 -35.85 -21.82 -15.05
C PHE A 112 -34.62 -20.92 -15.24
N ILE A 113 -33.67 -21.34 -16.11
CA ILE A 113 -32.41 -20.63 -16.36
C ILE A 113 -32.63 -19.58 -17.45
N LYS A 114 -32.13 -18.36 -17.19
CA LYS A 114 -32.15 -17.26 -18.16
C LYS A 114 -30.77 -17.09 -18.76
N TYR A 115 -30.71 -16.55 -19.97
CA TYR A 115 -29.44 -16.26 -20.65
C TYR A 115 -28.51 -15.35 -19.82
N PHE A 116 -29.07 -14.45 -19.02
CA PHE A 116 -28.29 -13.56 -18.17
C PHE A 116 -27.74 -14.24 -16.90
N ASP A 117 -28.19 -15.47 -16.57
CA ASP A 117 -27.68 -16.24 -15.42
C ASP A 117 -26.21 -16.66 -15.61
N LEU A 118 -25.59 -16.38 -16.77
CA LEU A 118 -24.13 -16.42 -16.96
C LEU A 118 -23.38 -15.62 -15.89
N VAL A 119 -23.99 -14.56 -15.34
CA VAL A 119 -23.38 -13.79 -14.25
C VAL A 119 -23.16 -14.66 -13.01
N TYR A 120 -24.15 -15.48 -12.62
CA TYR A 120 -24.00 -16.42 -11.50
C TYR A 120 -22.91 -17.44 -11.79
N PHE A 121 -22.88 -17.97 -13.02
CA PHE A 121 -21.87 -18.94 -13.42
C PHE A 121 -20.46 -18.34 -13.35
N ILE A 122 -20.26 -17.17 -13.97
CA ILE A 122 -18.96 -16.50 -14.06
C ILE A 122 -18.42 -16.17 -12.68
N ILE A 123 -19.24 -15.53 -11.84
CA ILE A 123 -18.81 -15.09 -10.51
C ILE A 123 -18.69 -16.29 -9.56
N GLY A 124 -19.59 -17.27 -9.67
CA GLY A 124 -19.57 -18.49 -8.88
C GLY A 124 -18.28 -19.29 -9.05
N THR A 125 -17.80 -19.49 -10.29
CA THR A 125 -16.53 -20.21 -10.48
C THR A 125 -15.33 -19.43 -9.95
N VAL A 126 -15.32 -18.09 -10.03
CA VAL A 126 -14.27 -17.26 -9.44
C VAL A 126 -14.21 -17.44 -7.92
N VAL A 127 -15.37 -17.46 -7.25
CA VAL A 127 -15.47 -17.72 -5.80
C VAL A 127 -15.01 -19.14 -5.48
N LEU A 128 -15.44 -20.14 -6.25
CA LEU A 128 -15.01 -21.53 -6.07
C LEU A 128 -13.50 -21.69 -6.23
N LEU A 129 -12.90 -21.09 -7.25
CA LEU A 129 -11.44 -21.11 -7.46
C LEU A 129 -10.71 -20.54 -6.24
N GLN A 130 -11.16 -19.40 -5.71
CA GLN A 130 -10.58 -18.80 -4.50
C GLN A 130 -10.68 -19.72 -3.29
N PHE A 131 -11.83 -20.37 -3.12
CA PHE A 131 -12.04 -21.35 -2.05
C PHE A 131 -11.09 -22.54 -2.18
N PHE A 132 -10.98 -23.14 -3.38
CA PHE A 132 -10.07 -24.26 -3.62
C PHE A 132 -8.59 -23.88 -3.45
N PHE A 133 -8.18 -22.66 -3.84
CA PHE A 133 -6.82 -22.19 -3.58
C PHE A 133 -6.53 -22.01 -2.10
N LYS A 134 -7.50 -21.56 -1.31
CA LYS A 134 -7.36 -21.45 0.15
C LYS A 134 -7.17 -22.82 0.80
N LEU A 135 -7.89 -23.84 0.32
CA LEU A 135 -7.72 -25.22 0.78
C LEU A 135 -6.32 -25.77 0.43
N LYS A 136 -5.90 -25.65 -0.84
CA LYS A 136 -4.58 -26.13 -1.30
C LYS A 136 -3.42 -25.47 -0.55
N ARG A 137 -3.56 -24.20 -0.17
CA ARG A 137 -2.53 -23.48 0.62
C ARG A 137 -2.41 -24.02 2.04
N LYS A 138 -3.51 -24.46 2.66
CA LYS A 138 -3.52 -25.01 4.02
C LYS A 138 -2.80 -26.37 4.11
N GLU A 139 -2.78 -27.12 3.02
CA GLU A 139 -2.22 -28.48 2.94
C GLU A 139 -0.70 -28.50 2.71
N LYS A 140 -0.09 -27.35 2.34
CA LYS A 140 1.34 -27.27 2.03
C LYS A 140 2.24 -26.95 3.23
N ASP A 141 1.68 -26.82 4.42
CA ASP A 141 2.46 -26.62 5.64
C ASP A 141 2.74 -27.98 6.30
N ILE A 142 4.02 -28.22 6.57
CA ILE A 142 4.62 -29.33 7.34
C ILE A 142 5.08 -30.53 6.49
N SER A 143 6.19 -30.35 5.79
CA SER A 143 7.26 -31.37 5.72
C SER A 143 8.49 -30.75 6.39
N GLU A 144 9.34 -31.53 7.06
CA GLU A 144 10.50 -31.06 7.83
C GLU A 144 11.42 -30.15 6.99
N ILE A 145 11.20 -28.83 7.08
CA ILE A 145 12.07 -27.84 6.47
C ILE A 145 13.20 -27.61 7.46
N ILE A 146 14.42 -28.01 7.12
CA ILE A 146 15.62 -27.50 7.79
C ILE A 146 15.57 -25.97 7.66
N PRO A 147 15.47 -25.21 8.76
CA PRO A 147 15.29 -23.77 8.69
C PRO A 147 16.52 -23.15 8.03
N PHE A 148 16.32 -22.55 6.86
CA PHE A 148 17.31 -21.65 6.29
C PHE A 148 17.39 -20.41 7.18
N TYR A 149 18.57 -20.12 7.72
CA TYR A 149 18.82 -18.90 8.48
C TYR A 149 19.28 -17.81 7.51
N PRO A 150 18.41 -16.88 7.10
CA PRO A 150 18.82 -15.78 6.24
C PRO A 150 19.80 -14.87 7.00
N ASP A 151 20.74 -14.27 6.27
CA ASP A 151 21.60 -13.20 6.78
C ASP A 151 20.78 -11.90 6.90
N SER A 152 19.85 -11.90 7.84
CA SER A 152 18.99 -10.78 8.17
C SER A 152 19.49 -10.11 9.45
N PRO A 153 19.46 -8.77 9.51
CA PRO A 153 19.80 -8.09 10.74
C PRO A 153 18.81 -8.45 11.85
N ILE A 154 19.32 -8.61 13.06
CA ILE A 154 18.46 -8.78 14.24
C ILE A 154 17.72 -7.49 14.53
N HIS A 155 16.55 -7.58 15.14
CA HIS A 155 15.74 -6.40 15.46
C HIS A 155 15.64 -6.10 16.95
N THR A 156 15.87 -7.10 17.80
CA THR A 156 15.75 -6.96 19.25
C THR A 156 16.92 -7.60 19.99
N SER A 157 17.16 -7.10 21.20
CA SER A 157 18.20 -7.60 22.11
C SER A 157 18.02 -9.06 22.53
N SER A 158 16.82 -9.64 22.37
CA SER A 158 16.57 -11.06 22.63
C SER A 158 17.14 -11.98 21.54
N GLU A 159 17.41 -11.46 20.34
CA GLU A 159 18.01 -12.17 19.21
C GLU A 159 19.56 -12.07 19.22
N ASP A 160 20.14 -11.31 20.15
CA ASP A 160 21.57 -10.99 20.19
C ASP A 160 22.42 -12.11 20.82
N ILE A 161 22.69 -13.15 20.03
CA ILE A 161 23.53 -14.29 20.43
C ILE A 161 24.99 -13.87 20.69
N LEU A 162 25.47 -12.80 20.05
CA LEU A 162 26.85 -12.34 20.15
C LEU A 162 27.08 -11.30 21.27
N ASN A 163 26.06 -11.03 22.08
CA ASN A 163 26.11 -10.12 23.23
C ASN A 163 26.66 -8.72 22.89
N ARG A 164 26.28 -8.19 21.73
CA ARG A 164 26.62 -6.84 21.24
C ARG A 164 25.77 -5.75 21.87
N LYS A 165 24.66 -6.09 22.52
CA LYS A 165 23.72 -5.16 23.17
C LYS A 165 24.40 -4.23 24.16
N GLU A 166 25.39 -4.69 24.93
CA GLU A 166 26.08 -3.86 25.92
C GLU A 166 26.83 -2.70 25.26
N LYS A 167 27.50 -2.97 24.12
CA LYS A 167 28.17 -1.92 23.34
C LYS A 167 27.15 -0.99 22.68
N ALA A 168 26.05 -1.51 22.17
CA ALA A 168 24.97 -0.69 21.59
C ALA A 168 24.36 0.24 22.65
N LEU A 169 24.16 -0.26 23.87
CA LEU A 169 23.68 0.52 25.01
C LEU A 169 24.65 1.62 25.40
N GLN A 170 25.97 1.41 25.33
CA GLN A 170 26.96 2.46 25.57
C GLN A 170 26.83 3.60 24.56
N VAL A 171 26.68 3.28 23.27
CA VAL A 171 26.45 4.28 22.22
C VAL A 171 25.13 5.01 22.45
N ALA A 172 24.06 4.29 22.77
CA ALA A 172 22.77 4.90 23.07
C ALA A 172 22.83 5.82 24.30
N ARG A 173 23.55 5.44 25.36
CA ARG A 173 23.77 6.30 26.54
C ARG A 173 24.50 7.57 26.18
N PHE A 174 25.55 7.50 25.35
CA PHE A 174 26.27 8.67 24.87
C PHE A 174 25.35 9.65 24.12
N VAL A 175 24.51 9.13 23.22
CA VAL A 175 23.52 9.95 22.49
C VAL A 175 22.48 10.56 23.44
N LYS A 176 21.99 9.80 24.42
CA LYS A 176 21.00 10.28 25.40
C LYS A 176 21.57 11.36 26.31
N SER A 177 22.82 11.20 26.77
CA SER A 177 23.52 12.15 27.62
C SER A 177 24.00 13.39 26.88
N ASN A 178 23.91 13.42 25.55
CA ASN A 178 24.31 14.59 24.77
C ASN A 178 23.42 15.79 25.11
N GLN A 179 24.04 16.85 25.63
CA GLN A 179 23.43 18.14 25.93
C GLN A 179 23.82 19.23 24.91
N SER A 180 24.55 18.86 23.85
CA SER A 180 24.91 19.80 22.80
C SER A 180 23.67 20.44 22.17
N GLU A 181 23.73 21.76 21.97
CA GLU A 181 22.75 22.52 21.19
C GLU A 181 22.85 22.22 19.68
N SER A 182 23.94 21.58 19.25
CA SER A 182 24.16 21.19 17.85
C SER A 182 23.96 19.70 17.60
N SER A 183 23.62 19.37 16.35
CA SER A 183 23.47 17.98 15.90
C SER A 183 24.79 17.20 15.94
N ILE A 184 24.71 15.91 16.24
CA ILE A 184 25.87 15.00 16.25
C ILE A 184 25.70 13.92 15.18
N ALA A 185 26.79 13.55 14.54
CA ALA A 185 26.84 12.44 13.58
C ALA A 185 27.73 11.33 14.12
N ILE A 186 27.24 10.08 14.07
CA ILE A 186 27.96 8.89 14.53
C ILE A 186 28.11 7.93 13.36
N GLY A 187 29.34 7.59 13.01
CA GLY A 187 29.66 6.59 11.98
C GLY A 187 29.93 5.22 12.59
N ILE A 188 29.21 4.19 12.13
CA ILE A 188 29.48 2.79 12.50
C ILE A 188 30.27 2.14 11.36
N VAL A 189 31.54 1.82 11.64
CA VAL A 189 32.47 1.26 10.64
C VAL A 189 32.75 -0.21 10.97
N GLY A 190 32.83 -1.04 9.94
CA GLY A 190 33.08 -2.47 10.06
C GLY A 190 33.05 -3.16 8.69
N LYS A 191 33.61 -4.36 8.58
CA LYS A 191 33.65 -5.14 7.34
C LYS A 191 32.24 -5.59 6.92
N TRP A 192 32.09 -5.99 5.67
CA TRP A 192 30.85 -6.62 5.21
C TRP A 192 30.58 -7.90 6.03
N GLY A 193 29.34 -8.12 6.46
CA GLY A 193 28.98 -9.25 7.33
C GLY A 193 29.25 -9.04 8.83
N ASP A 194 29.90 -7.95 9.25
CA ASP A 194 30.16 -7.70 10.68
C ASP A 194 28.88 -7.36 11.49
N GLY A 195 27.69 -7.39 10.90
CA GLY A 195 26.42 -7.12 11.59
C GLY A 195 26.24 -5.66 12.02
N LYS A 196 26.71 -4.70 11.21
CA LYS A 196 26.51 -3.26 11.46
C LYS A 196 25.03 -2.88 11.53
N THR A 197 24.22 -3.42 10.62
CA THR A 197 22.77 -3.18 10.61
C THR A 197 22.09 -3.76 11.86
N SER A 198 22.48 -4.98 12.27
CA SER A 198 22.08 -5.55 13.57
C SER A 198 22.44 -4.64 14.74
N PHE A 199 23.68 -4.11 14.74
CA PHE A 199 24.15 -3.21 15.79
C PHE A 199 23.38 -1.89 15.83
N MET A 200 23.07 -1.30 14.67
CA MET A 200 22.20 -0.13 14.57
C MET A 200 20.81 -0.40 15.14
N SER A 201 20.21 -1.57 14.85
CA SER A 201 18.90 -1.95 15.41
C SER A 201 18.92 -2.08 16.94
N LEU A 202 20.01 -2.60 17.52
CA LEU A 202 20.17 -2.64 18.98
C LEU A 202 20.30 -1.23 19.60
N ILE A 203 20.95 -0.29 18.90
CA ILE A 203 21.00 1.11 19.34
C ILE A 203 19.60 1.73 19.26
N GLU A 204 18.88 1.50 18.15
CA GLU A 204 17.53 1.99 17.91
C GLU A 204 16.52 1.51 18.98
N GLU A 205 16.60 0.24 19.37
CA GLU A 205 15.78 -0.36 20.43
C GLU A 205 15.83 0.47 21.72
N SER A 206 16.97 1.09 22.03
CA SER A 206 17.16 1.90 23.23
C SER A 206 16.34 3.20 23.24
N PHE A 207 15.88 3.69 22.08
CA PHE A 207 15.06 4.89 21.96
C PHE A 207 13.57 4.58 21.80
N THR A 208 13.25 3.33 21.42
CA THR A 208 11.88 2.92 21.11
C THR A 208 10.99 2.99 22.34
N GLY A 209 9.80 3.59 22.19
CA GLY A 209 8.82 3.72 23.27
C GLY A 209 9.06 4.91 24.21
N ASN A 210 10.15 5.67 24.04
CA ASN A 210 10.35 6.91 24.76
C ASN A 210 9.76 8.09 23.95
N GLY A 211 8.78 8.78 24.54
CA GLY A 211 8.09 9.92 23.92
C GLY A 211 8.97 11.15 23.65
N ASP A 212 10.16 11.22 24.22
CA ASP A 212 11.11 12.34 24.05
C ASP A 212 11.85 12.28 22.72
N TYR A 213 11.77 11.15 22.00
CA TYR A 213 12.51 10.91 20.76
C TYR A 213 11.59 10.72 19.56
N ILE A 214 11.99 11.29 18.43
CA ILE A 214 11.42 11.00 17.11
C ILE A 214 12.45 10.15 16.37
N ILE A 215 12.13 8.88 16.13
CA ILE A 215 13.03 7.92 15.47
C ILE A 215 12.70 7.91 13.99
N ILE A 216 13.67 8.24 13.15
CA ILE A 216 13.54 8.28 11.69
C ILE A 216 14.46 7.22 11.10
N LYS A 217 13.92 6.31 10.27
CA LYS A 217 14.70 5.29 9.57
C LYS A 217 14.89 5.71 8.12
N PHE A 218 16.07 6.19 7.77
CA PHE A 218 16.43 6.56 6.41
C PHE A 218 17.26 5.46 5.74
N ARG A 219 16.81 5.00 4.56
CA ARG A 219 17.47 3.91 3.82
C ARG A 219 18.13 4.45 2.56
N SER A 220 19.38 4.87 2.67
CA SER A 220 20.13 5.48 1.57
C SER A 220 20.30 4.58 0.34
N TRP A 221 20.33 3.26 0.52
CA TRP A 221 20.61 2.28 -0.55
C TRP A 221 19.47 2.08 -1.56
N LEU A 222 18.28 2.64 -1.32
CA LEU A 222 17.16 2.57 -2.28
C LEU A 222 17.31 3.57 -3.44
N ASN A 223 18.30 4.47 -3.37
CA ASN A 223 18.43 5.61 -4.26
C ASN A 223 19.59 5.42 -5.25
N ILE A 224 19.32 5.68 -6.54
CA ILE A 224 20.25 5.45 -7.65
C ILE A 224 21.23 6.63 -7.82
N SER A 225 20.84 7.84 -7.41
CA SER A 225 21.63 9.07 -7.55
C SER A 225 21.74 9.83 -6.23
N VAL A 226 22.77 10.65 -6.08
CA VAL A 226 22.92 11.53 -4.91
C VAL A 226 21.72 12.47 -4.77
N LYS A 227 21.19 13.00 -5.88
CA LYS A 227 19.96 13.82 -5.87
C LYS A 227 18.77 13.05 -5.31
N SER A 228 18.59 11.79 -5.69
CA SER A 228 17.53 10.95 -5.10
C SER A 228 17.75 10.70 -3.62
N ILE A 229 18.99 10.52 -3.15
CA ILE A 229 19.31 10.39 -1.72
C ILE A 229 18.87 11.65 -0.96
N PHE A 230 19.24 12.84 -1.43
CA PHE A 230 18.85 14.10 -0.78
C PHE A 230 17.34 14.28 -0.74
N ASN A 231 16.66 14.08 -1.87
CA ASN A 231 15.21 14.23 -1.93
C ASN A 231 14.49 13.21 -1.04
N ASP A 232 14.92 11.94 -1.07
CA ASP A 232 14.34 10.89 -0.24
C ASP A 232 14.60 11.13 1.25
N PHE A 233 15.78 11.65 1.61
CA PHE A 233 16.09 12.06 2.99
C PHE A 233 15.11 13.10 3.50
N PHE A 234 14.99 14.24 2.82
CA PHE A 234 14.10 15.31 3.28
C PHE A 234 12.62 14.90 3.26
N ASN A 235 12.18 14.09 2.29
CA ASN A 235 10.81 13.57 2.27
C ASN A 235 10.55 12.58 3.42
N THR A 236 11.54 11.73 3.74
CA THR A 236 11.44 10.81 4.88
C THR A 236 11.36 11.59 6.19
N VAL A 237 12.22 12.58 6.38
CA VAL A 237 12.21 13.42 7.58
C VAL A 237 10.92 14.24 7.68
N GLU A 238 10.46 14.88 6.59
CA GLU A 238 9.17 15.60 6.54
C GLU A 238 8.03 14.70 7.02
N LYS A 239 7.95 13.49 6.47
CA LYS A 239 6.87 12.55 6.74
C LYS A 239 6.83 12.13 8.22
N GLU A 240 7.98 11.84 8.81
CA GLU A 240 8.08 11.40 10.21
C GLU A 240 7.92 12.55 11.22
N ILE A 241 8.25 13.79 10.84
CA ILE A 241 8.07 14.99 11.68
C ILE A 241 6.63 15.52 11.64
N LYS A 242 5.93 15.35 10.51
CA LYS A 242 4.57 15.88 10.29
C LYS A 242 3.54 15.56 11.39
N PRO A 243 3.52 14.36 12.01
CA PRO A 243 2.62 14.06 13.13
C PRO A 243 2.87 14.93 14.38
N TYR A 244 4.08 15.48 14.53
CA TYR A 244 4.48 16.29 15.68
C TYR A 244 4.37 17.79 15.39
N SER A 245 4.63 18.21 14.15
CA SER A 245 4.44 19.60 13.71
C SER A 245 4.31 19.72 12.20
N ILE A 246 3.19 20.28 11.74
CA ILE A 246 2.95 20.56 10.32
C ILE A 246 3.87 21.68 9.83
N ASP A 247 4.15 22.67 10.67
CA ASP A 247 4.94 23.84 10.28
C ASP A 247 6.43 23.48 10.12
N ILE A 248 6.97 22.67 11.03
CA ILE A 248 8.34 22.14 10.89
C ILE A 248 8.44 21.27 9.64
N ALA A 249 7.46 20.39 9.40
CA ALA A 249 7.48 19.54 8.21
C ALA A 249 7.47 20.37 6.90
N LYS A 250 6.70 21.47 6.85
CA LYS A 250 6.72 22.40 5.71
C LYS A 250 8.09 23.06 5.54
N GLU A 251 8.71 23.50 6.64
CA GLU A 251 10.02 24.17 6.58
C GLU A 251 11.14 23.20 6.18
N ILE A 252 11.11 21.95 6.67
CA ILE A 252 12.00 20.87 6.20
C ILE A 252 11.89 20.68 4.69
N LYS A 253 10.65 20.65 4.17
CA LYS A 253 10.40 20.51 2.73
C LYS A 253 10.92 21.71 1.94
N LYS A 254 10.72 22.92 2.47
CA LYS A 254 11.17 24.18 1.85
C LYS A 254 12.71 24.22 1.81
N TYR A 255 13.36 24.00 2.95
CA TYR A 255 14.81 23.94 3.06
C TYR A 255 15.42 22.86 2.14
N GLY A 256 14.84 21.66 2.13
CA GLY A 256 15.27 20.58 1.24
C GLY A 256 15.22 20.98 -0.25
N LYS A 257 14.21 21.75 -0.67
CA LYS A 257 14.13 22.29 -2.04
C LYS A 257 15.18 23.37 -2.32
N SER A 258 15.50 24.20 -1.33
CA SER A 258 16.51 25.26 -1.45
C SER A 258 17.93 24.71 -1.57
N VAL A 259 18.24 23.57 -0.93
CA VAL A 259 19.58 22.94 -0.95
C VAL A 259 19.85 22.09 -2.20
N LEU A 260 18.82 21.46 -2.79
CA LEU A 260 18.96 20.55 -3.94
C LEU A 260 19.70 21.13 -5.18
N PRO A 261 19.51 22.41 -5.58
CA PRO A 261 20.19 23.00 -6.74
C PRO A 261 21.70 23.20 -6.56
N ILE A 262 22.21 23.29 -5.33
CA ILE A 262 23.62 23.59 -5.02
C ILE A 262 24.53 22.41 -5.41
N TYR A 263 24.01 21.19 -5.45
CA TYR A 263 24.76 19.97 -5.79
C TYR A 263 24.97 19.74 -7.31
N LYS A 264 24.71 20.74 -8.16
CA LYS A 264 24.63 20.63 -9.64
C LYS A 264 25.94 20.96 -10.39
N SER A 265 27.10 20.86 -9.74
CA SER A 265 28.39 21.40 -10.24
C SER A 265 29.11 20.57 -11.35
N SER A 266 28.39 20.19 -12.42
CA SER A 266 28.98 19.63 -13.65
C SER A 266 28.60 20.40 -14.93
N THR A 267 27.85 21.50 -14.85
CA THR A 267 27.42 22.31 -16.01
C THR A 267 27.72 23.77 -15.76
N THR A 268 29.00 24.14 -15.80
CA THR A 268 29.53 25.41 -15.29
C THR A 268 29.28 26.64 -16.17
N GLU A 269 28.64 26.56 -17.34
CA GLU A 269 28.48 27.74 -18.22
C GLU A 269 27.05 28.33 -18.30
N ILE A 270 26.01 27.60 -17.92
CA ILE A 270 24.63 28.12 -17.96
C ILE A 270 24.17 28.66 -16.58
N LEU A 271 24.86 28.28 -15.50
CA LEU A 271 24.47 28.60 -14.12
C LEU A 271 24.82 30.01 -13.67
N LEU A 272 25.82 30.68 -14.27
CA LEU A 272 26.33 31.98 -13.77
C LEU A 272 25.25 33.09 -13.74
N ASN A 273 24.29 33.09 -14.68
CA ASN A 273 23.18 34.06 -14.68
C ASN A 273 22.00 33.69 -13.75
N SER A 274 21.97 32.48 -13.21
CA SER A 274 20.94 32.05 -12.24
C SER A 274 21.42 32.11 -10.78
N LEU A 275 22.72 32.34 -10.57
CA LEU A 275 23.34 32.42 -9.25
C LEU A 275 23.02 33.73 -8.51
N ASP A 276 22.74 34.83 -9.22
CA ASP A 276 22.32 36.10 -8.59
C ASP A 276 20.87 36.08 -8.04
N LEU A 277 20.07 35.06 -8.37
CA LEU A 277 18.65 34.98 -7.98
C LEU A 277 18.36 34.01 -6.82
N ILE A 278 19.27 33.08 -6.52
CA ILE A 278 19.17 32.18 -5.36
C ILE A 278 20.27 32.60 -4.38
N SER A 279 20.08 33.74 -3.72
CA SER A 279 21.07 34.31 -2.81
C SER A 279 21.42 33.33 -1.69
N ASP A 280 22.70 33.17 -1.35
CA ASP A 280 23.16 32.44 -0.16
C ASP A 280 22.45 32.88 1.14
N LYS A 281 21.93 34.11 1.15
CA LYS A 281 21.08 34.66 2.21
C LYS A 281 19.79 33.88 2.44
N SER A 282 19.10 33.43 1.39
CA SER A 282 17.81 32.74 1.53
C SER A 282 17.96 31.31 2.06
N VAL A 283 19.02 30.60 1.68
CA VAL A 283 19.31 29.25 2.21
C VAL A 283 19.73 29.32 3.68
N SER A 284 20.50 30.33 4.04
CA SER A 284 20.90 30.58 5.44
C SER A 284 19.69 30.97 6.29
N GLU A 285 18.80 31.82 5.78
CA GLU A 285 17.55 32.19 6.44
C GLU A 285 16.59 30.99 6.59
N ASP A 286 16.46 30.15 5.55
CA ASP A 286 15.69 28.89 5.63
C ASP A 286 16.27 27.94 6.69
N PHE A 287 17.60 27.87 6.80
CA PHE A 287 18.28 27.07 7.82
C PHE A 287 18.03 27.62 9.23
N GLU A 288 18.23 28.91 9.46
CA GLU A 288 18.01 29.55 10.77
C GLU A 288 16.54 29.43 11.22
N ASN A 289 15.59 29.59 10.29
CA ASN A 289 14.17 29.39 10.58
C ASN A 289 13.89 27.94 10.97
N LEU A 290 14.43 26.97 10.21
CA LEU A 290 14.26 25.56 10.51
C LEU A 290 14.89 25.18 11.86
N ASP A 291 16.09 25.65 12.15
CA ASP A 291 16.82 25.40 13.41
C ASP A 291 16.04 25.93 14.62
N ASN A 292 15.56 27.18 14.53
CA ASN A 292 14.70 27.78 15.56
C ASN A 292 13.40 27.01 15.80
N LEU A 293 12.76 26.50 14.73
CA LEU A 293 11.54 25.70 14.87
C LEU A 293 11.82 24.31 15.43
N LEU A 294 12.93 23.67 15.05
CA LEU A 294 13.37 22.39 15.59
C LEU A 294 13.69 22.50 17.08
N GLY A 295 14.31 23.60 17.52
CA GLY A 295 14.57 23.87 18.94
C GLY A 295 13.29 23.93 19.79
N LYS A 296 12.16 24.32 19.20
CA LYS A 296 10.84 24.40 19.87
C LYS A 296 10.08 23.08 19.89
N LEU A 297 10.55 22.03 19.19
CA LEU A 297 9.85 20.75 19.06
C LEU A 297 9.73 19.99 20.40
N GLY A 298 10.61 20.28 21.37
CA GLY A 298 10.62 19.63 22.67
C GLY A 298 10.92 18.13 22.61
N LYS A 299 11.45 17.65 21.48
CA LYS A 299 11.81 16.25 21.23
C LYS A 299 13.14 16.20 20.49
N LYS A 300 13.94 15.17 20.78
CA LYS A 300 15.18 14.89 20.05
C LYS A 300 14.89 14.04 18.82
N VAL A 301 15.34 14.47 17.64
CA VAL A 301 15.24 13.70 16.41
C VAL A 301 16.48 12.81 16.28
N VAL A 302 16.29 11.50 16.13
CA VAL A 302 17.36 10.53 15.92
C VAL A 302 17.14 9.84 14.60
N ILE A 303 18.11 9.98 13.70
CA ILE A 303 18.04 9.44 12.34
C ILE A 303 19.02 8.26 12.23
N PHE A 304 18.49 7.11 11.83
CA PHE A 304 19.24 5.88 11.53
C PHE A 304 19.30 5.64 10.03
#